data_AF-A0A086D1Q6-F1
#
_entry.id   AF-A0A086D1Q6-F1
#
_cell.length_a   1.000
_cell.length_b   1.000
_cell.length_c   1.000
_cell.angle_alpha   90.00
_cell.angle_beta   90.00
_cell.angle_gamma   90.00
#
_symmetry.space_group_name_H-M   'P 1'
#
loop_
_entity.id
_entity.type
_entity.pdbx_description
1 polymer ?
#
loop_
_entity_poly.entity_id
_entity_poly.type
_entity_poly.pdbx_seq_one_letter_code
_entity_poly.pdbx_strand_id
1 'polypeptide(L)' 'MAHDERLIGDAMVGDRQLFVRQYAAELVWQIVEPILDDTSVPSQYKPGTWGPGDMQDLAPSRG' A
#
# COMPACT_ATOMS: atom_id res chain seq x y z
N MET A 1 5.28 -16.02 -14.90
CA MET A 1 4.62 -14.93 -15.64
C MET A 1 4.83 -13.67 -14.85
N ALA A 2 5.44 -12.66 -15.47
CA ALA A 2 5.67 -11.38 -14.81
C ALA A 2 4.32 -10.72 -14.48
N HIS A 3 4.27 -9.91 -13.43
CA HIS A 3 3.03 -9.26 -12.98
C HIS A 3 2.36 -8.44 -14.11
N ASP A 4 3.19 -7.81 -14.95
CA ASP A 4 2.76 -6.93 -16.05
C ASP A 4 2.07 -7.69 -17.19
N GLU A 5 2.56 -8.88 -17.54
CA GLU A 5 2.00 -9.71 -18.62
C GLU A 5 0.55 -10.07 -18.33
N ARG A 6 0.23 -10.30 -17.05
CA ARG A 6 -1.13 -10.60 -16.60
C ARG A 6 -2.05 -9.39 -16.69
N LEU A 7 -1.60 -8.21 -16.25
CA LEU A 7 -2.41 -6.99 -16.32
C LEU A 7 -2.75 -6.61 -17.77
N ILE A 8 -1.80 -6.78 -18.69
CA ILE A 8 -2.02 -6.52 -20.12
C ILE A 8 -3.02 -7.53 -20.69
N GLY A 9 -2.86 -8.82 -20.38
CA GLY A 9 -3.79 -9.87 -20.81
C GLY A 9 -5.23 -9.61 -20.35
N ASP A 10 -5.40 -9.29 -19.05
CA ASP A 10 -6.71 -9.00 -18.45
C ASP A 10 -7.37 -7.78 -19.13
N ALA A 11 -6.59 -6.73 -19.41
CA ALA A 11 -7.09 -5.55 -20.13
C ALA A 11 -7.55 -5.89 -21.57
N MET A 12 -6.79 -6.72 -22.30
CA MET A 12 -7.12 -7.10 -23.68
C MET A 12 -8.42 -7.91 -23.79
N VAL A 13 -8.73 -8.75 -22.79
CA VAL A 13 -9.97 -9.54 -22.74
C VAL A 13 -11.12 -8.83 -22.01
N GLY A 14 -10.88 -7.62 -21.49
CA GLY A 14 -11.86 -6.83 -20.76
C GLY A 14 -12.13 -7.31 -19.33
N ASP A 15 -11.25 -8.14 -18.75
CA ASP A 15 -11.29 -8.49 -17.34
C ASP A 15 -10.80 -7.30 -16.49
N ARG A 16 -11.65 -6.87 -15.56
CA ARG A 16 -11.44 -5.68 -14.73
C ARG A 16 -11.13 -6.01 -13.28
N GLN A 17 -10.97 -7.29 -12.90
CA GLN A 17 -10.79 -7.68 -11.50
C GLN A 17 -9.54 -7.09 -10.85
N LEU A 18 -8.47 -6.85 -11.60
CA LEU A 18 -7.21 -6.29 -11.08
C LEU A 18 -7.11 -4.77 -11.20
N PHE A 19 -8.14 -4.11 -11.73
CA PHE A 19 -8.14 -2.65 -11.92
C PHE A 19 -9.02 -1.98 -10.87
N VAL A 20 -8.45 -0.99 -10.19
CA VAL A 20 -9.22 -0.18 -9.24
C VAL A 20 -10.31 0.61 -9.97
N ARG A 21 -11.49 0.71 -9.37
CA ARG A 21 -12.56 1.58 -9.87
C ARG A 21 -12.25 3.02 -9.47
N GLN A 22 -12.61 3.98 -10.34
CA GLN A 22 -12.36 5.40 -10.08
C GLN A 22 -12.87 5.86 -8.70
N TYR A 23 -14.14 5.58 -8.37
CA TYR A 23 -14.70 5.95 -7.06
C TYR A 23 -13.92 5.36 -5.88
N ALA A 24 -13.41 4.14 -6.00
CA ALA A 24 -12.58 3.54 -4.96
C ALA A 24 -11.24 4.26 -4.84
N ALA A 25 -10.63 4.67 -5.95
CA ALA A 25 -9.40 5.47 -5.93
C ALA A 25 -9.63 6.85 -5.29
N GLU A 26 -10.74 7.52 -5.60
CA GLU A 26 -11.12 8.81 -4.99
C GLU A 26 -11.31 8.69 -3.47
N LEU A 27 -11.99 7.64 -3.00
CA LEU A 27 -12.15 7.38 -1.57
C LEU A 27 -10.81 7.09 -0.88
N VAL A 28 -9.94 6.30 -1.51
CA VAL A 28 -8.61 6.03 -0.96
C VAL A 28 -7.83 7.33 -0.79
N TRP A 29 -7.87 8.22 -1.79
CA TRP A 29 -7.25 9.54 -1.69
C TRP A 29 -7.78 10.36 -0.51
N GLN A 30 -9.10 10.43 -0.33
CA GLN A 30 -9.71 11.11 0.82
C GLN A 30 -9.27 10.55 2.17
N ILE A 31 -9.03 9.24 2.25
CA ILE A 31 -8.58 8.58 3.49
C ILE A 31 -7.12 8.88 3.78
N VAL A 32 -6.25 8.89 2.76
CA VAL A 32 -4.80 9.07 2.96
C VAL A 32 -4.36 10.54 3.02
N GLU A 33 -5.14 11.46 2.45
CA GLU A 33 -4.81 12.89 2.37
C GLU A 33 -4.43 13.50 3.73
N PRO A 34 -5.17 13.30 4.85
CA PRO A 34 -4.77 13.86 6.15
C PRO A 34 -3.44 13.32 6.69
N ILE A 35 -3.05 12.10 6.30
CA ILE A 35 -1.77 11.49 6.70
C ILE A 35 -0.63 12.12 5.89
N LEU A 36 -0.88 12.43 4.61
CA LEU A 36 0.11 13.09 3.75
C LEU A 36 0.33 14.55 4.12
N ASP A 37 -0.68 15.21 4.69
CA ASP A 37 -0.60 16.58 5.20
C ASP A 37 0.12 16.68 6.55
N ASP A 38 0.33 15.56 7.26
CA ASP A 38 1.07 15.56 8.53
C ASP A 38 2.56 15.80 8.30
N THR A 39 3.08 16.90 8.85
CA THR A 39 4.50 17.28 8.76
C THR A 39 5.34 16.75 9.94
N SER A 40 4.79 15.87 10.77
CA SER A 40 5.53 15.24 11.86
C SER A 40 6.76 14.49 11.33
N VAL A 41 7.86 14.54 12.09
CA VAL A 41 9.09 13.85 11.70
C VAL A 41 8.93 12.35 12.00
N PRO A 42 9.06 11.45 11.01
CA PRO A 42 8.94 10.02 11.27
C PRO A 42 10.03 9.50 12.20
N SER A 43 9.67 8.58 13.10
CA SER A 43 10.62 7.91 13.98
C SER A 43 11.66 7.11 13.18
N GLN A 44 12.93 7.28 13.53
CA GLN A 44 14.02 6.53 12.91
C GLN A 44 14.06 5.08 13.41
N TYR A 45 14.52 4.18 12.55
CA TYR A 45 14.76 2.77 12.90
C TYR A 45 15.98 2.21 12.17
N LYS A 46 16.59 1.17 12.73
CA LYS A 46 17.79 0.55 12.19
C LYS A 46 17.42 -0.33 10.97
N PRO A 47 18.20 -0.31 9.87
CA PRO A 47 18.02 -1.26 8.77
C PRO A 47 18.01 -2.71 9.26
N GLY A 48 17.05 -3.50 8.76
CA GLY A 48 16.85 -4.89 9.18
C GLY A 48 15.95 -5.08 10.41
N THR A 49 15.43 -3.99 11.01
CA THR A 49 14.32 -4.08 11.97
C THR A 49 12.96 -3.90 11.29
N TRP A 50 11.89 -4.22 12.00
CA TRP A 50 10.50 -4.05 11.54
C TRP A 50 9.98 -2.61 11.67
N GLY A 51 10.85 -1.67 12.03
CA GLY A 51 10.46 -0.29 12.30
C GLY A 51 10.85 0.18 13.70
N PRO A 52 10.28 1.32 14.11
CA PRO A 52 10.40 1.90 15.45
C PRO A 52 9.98 0.95 16.58
N GLY A 53 10.54 1.14 17.78
CA GLY A 53 10.30 0.25 18.92
C GLY A 53 8.87 0.28 19.46
N ASP A 54 8.17 1.40 19.30
CA ASP A 54 6.76 1.62 19.65
C ASP A 54 5.77 0.96 18.68
N MET A 55 6.25 0.32 17.59
CA MET A 55 5.42 -0.41 16.64
C MET A 55 5.51 -1.94 16.78
N GLN A 56 6.01 -2.45 17.91
CA GLN A 56 6.21 -3.90 18.11
C GLN A 56 4.91 -4.72 18.00
N ASP A 57 3.78 -4.15 18.40
CA ASP A 57 2.48 -4.82 18.32
C ASP A 57 1.96 -4.96 16.87
N LEU A 58 2.54 -4.19 15.94
CA LEU A 58 2.25 -4.25 14.50
C LEU A 58 3.26 -5.10 13.73
N ALA A 59 4.36 -5.51 14.36
CA ALA A 59 5.31 -6.40 13.75
C ALA A 59 4.62 -7.75 13.46
N PRO A 60 4.95 -8.42 12.33
CA PRO A 60 4.39 -9.73 12.06
C PRO A 60 4.73 -10.66 13.22
N SER A 61 3.74 -11.46 13.64
CA SER A 61 3.93 -12.48 14.66
C SER A 61 5.11 -13.34 14.23
N ARG A 62 6.23 -13.24 14.93
CA ARG A 62 7.32 -14.20 14.78
C ARG A 62 6.73 -15.56 15.17
N GLY A 63 6.65 -16.47 14.21
CA GLY A 63 6.57 -17.90 14.51
C GLY A 63 7.83 -18.35 15.21
#